data_AF-A0A520GZ63-F1
#
_entry.id   AF-A0A520GZ63-F1
#
_cell.length_a   1.000
_cell.length_b   1.000
_cell.length_c   1.000
_cell.angle_alpha   90.00
_cell.angle_beta   90.00
_cell.angle_gamma   90.00
#
_symmetry.space_group_name_H-M   'P 1'
#
loop_
_entity.id
_entity.type
_entity.pdbx_description
1 polymer ?
#
loop_
_entity_poly.entity_id
_entity_poly.type
_entity_poly.pdbx_seq_one_letter_code
_entity_poly.pdbx_strand_id
1 'polypeptide(L)'
;MEQNAALTLFLPLALGIIMLGLGLSLLIDDFKRVVLYPKAVVIGLFCQMILLPLICFGITLLFNLPPALAVGLMLLSASPGGATANLYSHLAKGDVALNVTLTAVNSVLTLFTLPLIVNFSIDYFMQSGQLVPMQFKKIVEVFAIVLVPVGIGMVIVLILILQRKPNNKFS
;
A
#
# COMPACT_ATOMS: atom_id res chain seq x y z
N MET A 1 -21.68 -25.57 5.14
CA MET A 1 -20.45 -24.98 4.58
C MET A 1 -19.41 -25.10 5.66
N GLU A 2 -18.46 -26.04 5.51
CA GLU A 2 -17.33 -26.18 6.42
C GLU A 2 -16.58 -24.83 6.43
N GLN A 3 -16.67 -24.09 7.53
CA GLN A 3 -15.92 -22.86 7.69
C GLN A 3 -14.45 -23.28 7.82
N ASN A 4 -13.74 -23.30 6.70
CA ASN A 4 -12.34 -23.72 6.63
C ASN A 4 -11.54 -22.85 7.59
N ALA A 5 -11.22 -23.37 8.78
CA ALA A 5 -10.44 -22.68 9.80
C ALA A 5 -9.12 -22.12 9.23
N ALA A 6 -8.62 -22.76 8.17
CA ALA A 6 -7.55 -22.24 7.32
C ALA A 6 -7.80 -20.80 6.85
N LEU A 7 -8.94 -20.50 6.22
CA LEU A 7 -9.22 -19.18 5.66
C LEU A 7 -9.52 -18.12 6.74
N THR A 8 -10.16 -18.51 7.84
CA THR A 8 -10.53 -17.57 8.91
C THR A 8 -9.39 -17.25 9.88
N LEU A 9 -8.40 -18.15 10.03
CA LEU A 9 -7.28 -17.96 10.93
C LEU A 9 -5.94 -17.73 10.21
N PHE A 10 -5.61 -18.52 9.18
CA PHE A 10 -4.31 -18.38 8.50
C PHE A 10 -4.23 -17.13 7.65
N LEU A 11 -5.31 -16.74 6.96
CA LEU A 11 -5.27 -15.58 6.07
C LEU A 11 -4.99 -14.27 6.82
N PRO A 12 -5.70 -13.96 7.93
CA PRO A 12 -5.40 -12.78 8.74
C PRO A 12 -4.00 -12.82 9.36
N LEU A 13 -3.55 -14.00 9.81
CA LEU A 13 -2.23 -14.19 10.41
C LEU A 13 -1.10 -13.97 9.39
N ALA A 14 -1.23 -14.55 8.20
CA ALA A 14 -0.27 -14.36 7.11
C ALA A 14 -0.21 -12.90 6.67
N LEU A 15 -1.37 -12.24 6.55
CA LEU A 15 -1.45 -10.79 6.32
C LEU A 15 -0.70 -10.00 7.39
N GLY A 16 -0.90 -10.34 8.66
CA GLY A 16 -0.18 -9.70 9.77
C GLY A 16 1.34 -9.82 9.65
N ILE A 17 1.85 -11.01 9.31
CA ILE A 17 3.29 -11.25 9.12
C ILE A 17 3.83 -10.46 7.93
N ILE A 18 3.13 -10.45 6.80
CA ILE A 18 3.53 -9.69 5.59
C ILE A 18 3.57 -8.19 5.91
N MET A 19 2.54 -7.68 6.59
CA MET A 19 2.43 -6.27 6.98
C MET A 19 3.51 -5.87 8.01
N LEU A 20 3.88 -6.76 8.92
CA LEU A 20 5.02 -6.57 9.82
C LEU A 20 6.33 -6.51 9.03
N GLY A 21 6.54 -7.39 8.06
CA GLY A 21 7.71 -7.37 7.17
C GLY A 21 7.82 -6.08 6.36
N LEU A 22 6.68 -5.56 5.89
CA LEU A 22 6.61 -4.24 5.25
C LEU A 22 7.02 -3.13 6.23
N GLY A 23 6.49 -3.15 7.46
CA GLY A 23 6.89 -2.22 8.52
C GLY A 23 8.39 -2.27 8.86
N LEU A 24 8.98 -3.47 8.86
CA LEU A 24 10.42 -3.69 9.05
C LEU A 24 11.28 -3.16 7.88
N SER A 25 10.67 -2.85 6.74
CA SER A 25 11.37 -2.36 5.55
C SER A 25 11.28 -0.84 5.40
N LEU A 26 10.49 -0.15 6.22
CA LEU A 26 10.31 1.31 6.17
C LEU A 26 11.34 2.01 7.05
N LEU A 27 12.15 2.91 6.47
CA LEU A 27 13.10 3.71 7.21
C LEU A 27 12.57 5.12 7.46
N ILE A 28 12.93 5.71 8.61
CA ILE A 28 12.60 7.10 8.95
C ILE A 28 13.20 8.09 7.95
N ASP A 29 14.36 7.76 7.37
CA ASP A 29 15.00 8.59 6.35
C ASP A 29 14.17 8.71 5.06
N ASP A 30 13.31 7.72 4.76
CA ASP A 30 12.39 7.78 3.63
C ASP A 30 11.39 8.93 3.82
N PHE A 31 10.83 9.06 5.03
CA PHE A 31 9.89 10.13 5.35
C PHE A 31 10.56 11.51 5.38
N LYS A 32 11.83 11.59 5.78
CA LYS A 32 12.58 12.86 5.77
C LYS A 32 12.76 13.40 4.36
N ARG A 33 12.96 12.55 3.36
CA ARG A 33 13.11 12.94 1.95
C ARG A 33 11.83 13.51 1.35
N VAL A 34 10.66 13.12 1.85
CA VAL A 34 9.37 13.72 1.46
C VAL A 34 9.34 15.22 1.72
N VAL A 35 9.89 15.64 2.87
CA VAL A 35 9.96 17.05 3.26
C VAL A 35 11.02 17.80 2.45
N LEU A 36 12.11 17.12 2.04
CA LEU A 36 13.18 17.71 1.23
C LEU A 36 12.77 17.94 -0.24
N TYR A 37 11.96 17.04 -0.81
CA TYR A 37 11.56 17.09 -2.23
C TYR A 37 10.03 17.04 -2.42
N PRO A 38 9.26 17.97 -1.82
CA PRO A 38 7.81 17.86 -1.75
C PRO A 38 7.12 17.90 -3.12
N LYS A 39 7.60 18.74 -4.05
CA LYS A 39 7.00 18.86 -5.39
C LYS A 39 7.07 17.55 -6.17
N ALA A 40 8.25 16.92 -6.17
CA ALA A 40 8.46 15.68 -6.91
C ALA A 40 7.68 14.52 -6.28
N VAL A 41 7.63 14.45 -4.95
CA VAL A 41 6.86 13.42 -4.25
C VAL A 41 5.35 13.59 -4.48
N VAL A 42 4.81 14.80 -4.38
CA VAL A 42 3.37 15.04 -4.60
C VAL A 42 2.95 14.67 -6.02
N ILE A 43 3.74 15.07 -7.03
CA ILE A 43 3.44 14.72 -8.43
C ILE A 43 3.52 13.20 -8.63
N GLY A 44 4.54 12.54 -8.09
CA GLY A 44 4.69 11.08 -8.18
C GLY A 44 3.54 10.33 -7.53
N LEU A 45 3.15 10.72 -6.31
CA LEU A 45 2.01 10.14 -5.60
C LEU A 45 0.70 10.41 -6.31
N PHE A 46 0.48 11.62 -6.82
CA PHE A 46 -0.74 11.94 -7.59
C PHE A 46 -0.87 11.05 -8.83
N CYS A 47 0.22 10.88 -9.57
CA CYS A 47 0.23 10.02 -10.75
C CYS A 47 -0.07 8.54 -10.40
N GLN A 48 0.55 8.03 -9.33
CA GLN A 48 0.40 6.62 -8.94
C GLN A 48 -0.94 6.32 -8.28
N MET A 49 -1.40 7.19 -7.38
CA MET A 49 -2.57 6.93 -6.53
C MET A 49 -3.88 7.42 -7.12
N ILE A 50 -3.84 8.39 -8.04
CA ILE A 50 -5.06 9.00 -8.59
C ILE A 50 -5.11 8.78 -10.10
N LEU A 51 -4.09 9.24 -10.82
CA LEU A 51 -4.10 9.21 -12.29
C LEU A 51 -4.16 7.77 -12.82
N LEU A 52 -3.36 6.84 -12.27
CA LEU A 52 -3.36 5.45 -12.70
C LEU A 52 -4.70 4.74 -12.42
N PRO A 53 -5.28 4.76 -11.20
CA PRO A 53 -6.61 4.21 -10.96
C PRO A 53 -7.70 4.84 -11.84
N LEU A 54 -7.65 6.14 -12.11
CA LEU A 54 -8.60 6.80 -13.00
C LEU A 54 -8.50 6.30 -14.44
N ILE A 55 -7.28 6.10 -14.96
CA ILE A 55 -7.07 5.52 -16.28
C ILE A 55 -7.61 4.09 -16.32
N CYS A 56 -7.28 3.27 -15.32
CA CYS A 56 -7.78 1.90 -15.21
C CYS A 56 -9.31 1.86 -15.14
N PHE A 57 -9.93 2.75 -14.38
CA PHE A 57 -11.39 2.91 -14.32
C PHE A 57 -11.97 3.35 -15.67
N GLY A 58 -11.31 4.25 -16.39
CA GLY A 58 -11.72 4.60 -17.76
C GLY A 58 -11.66 3.39 -18.70
N ILE A 59 -10.63 2.55 -18.58
CA ILE A 59 -10.48 1.31 -19.36
C ILE A 59 -11.60 0.32 -19.02
N THR A 60 -11.95 0.13 -17.74
CA THR A 60 -13.05 -0.78 -17.36
C THR A 60 -14.37 -0.35 -17.98
N LEU A 61 -14.65 0.95 -18.03
CA LEU A 61 -15.85 1.50 -18.66
C LEU A 61 -15.81 1.39 -20.18
N LEU A 62 -14.70 1.76 -20.81
CA LEU A 62 -14.58 1.79 -22.28
C LEU A 62 -14.70 0.40 -22.90
N PHE A 63 -14.11 -0.61 -22.25
CA PHE A 63 -14.11 -1.99 -22.73
C PHE A 63 -15.22 -2.86 -22.10
N ASN A 64 -16.08 -2.27 -21.27
CA ASN A 64 -17.18 -2.94 -20.58
C ASN A 64 -16.74 -4.25 -19.89
N LEU A 65 -15.69 -4.15 -19.07
CA LEU A 65 -15.08 -5.32 -18.45
C LEU A 65 -16.09 -6.04 -17.53
N PRO A 66 -16.09 -7.39 -17.51
CA PRO A 66 -16.86 -8.14 -16.52
C PRO A 66 -16.54 -7.69 -15.09
N PRO A 67 -17.53 -7.62 -14.18
CA PRO A 67 -17.36 -7.02 -12.85
C PRO A 67 -16.14 -7.54 -12.06
N ALA A 68 -15.90 -8.85 -12.09
CA ALA A 68 -14.75 -9.46 -11.41
C ALA A 68 -13.40 -8.98 -11.96
N LEU A 69 -13.29 -8.81 -13.29
CA LEU A 69 -12.09 -8.30 -13.94
C LEU A 69 -11.92 -6.80 -13.69
N ALA A 70 -13.01 -6.04 -13.64
CA ALA A 70 -12.98 -4.62 -13.30
C ALA A 70 -12.45 -4.40 -11.87
N VAL A 71 -12.97 -5.14 -10.89
CA VAL A 71 -12.47 -5.09 -9.50
C VAL A 71 -11.00 -5.54 -9.42
N GLY A 72 -10.63 -6.60 -10.13
CA GLY A 72 -9.24 -7.06 -10.20
C GLY A 72 -8.29 -6.01 -10.78
N LEU A 73 -8.70 -5.31 -11.85
CA LEU A 73 -7.92 -4.24 -12.46
C LEU A 73 -7.78 -3.05 -11.53
N MET A 74 -8.87 -2.66 -10.85
CA MET A 74 -8.83 -1.58 -9.85
C MET A 74 -7.91 -1.94 -8.68
N LEU A 75 -7.96 -3.19 -8.18
CA LEU A 75 -7.06 -3.68 -7.14
C LEU A 75 -5.58 -3.60 -7.57
N LEU A 76 -5.27 -4.02 -8.81
CA LEU A 76 -3.91 -3.93 -9.36
C LEU A 76 -3.45 -2.47 -9.47
N SER A 77 -4.33 -1.57 -9.92
CA SER A 77 -4.02 -0.14 -10.06
C SER A 77 -3.79 0.59 -8.74
N ALA A 78 -4.49 0.15 -7.69
CA ALA A 78 -4.42 0.74 -6.35
C ALA A 78 -3.32 0.12 -5.48
N SER A 79 -2.70 -0.98 -5.93
CA SER A 79 -1.59 -1.62 -5.22
C SER A 79 -0.30 -0.80 -5.41
N PRO A 80 0.66 -0.85 -4.46
CA PRO A 80 1.86 -0.05 -4.58
C PRO A 80 2.72 -0.56 -5.74
N GLY A 81 3.36 0.36 -6.47
CA GLY A 81 4.21 0.03 -7.61
C GLY A 81 5.40 -0.87 -7.22
N GLY A 82 5.65 -1.92 -8.01
CA GLY A 82 6.74 -2.87 -7.77
C GLY A 82 8.14 -2.31 -8.06
N ALA A 83 9.15 -2.92 -7.45
CA ALA A 83 10.58 -2.56 -7.57
C ALA A 83 11.08 -2.42 -9.03
N THR A 84 10.40 -3.01 -10.01
CA THR A 84 10.65 -2.82 -11.44
C THR A 84 10.49 -1.36 -11.89
N ALA A 85 9.53 -0.60 -11.36
CA ALA A 85 9.41 0.83 -11.65
C ALA A 85 10.64 1.64 -11.18
N ASN A 86 11.29 1.18 -10.10
CA ASN A 86 12.52 1.76 -9.56
C ASN A 86 13.72 1.47 -10.47
N LEU A 87 13.75 0.27 -11.03
CA LEU A 87 14.74 -0.17 -12.02
C LEU A 87 14.66 0.65 -13.32
N TYR A 88 13.45 0.89 -13.86
CA TYR A 88 13.27 1.74 -15.04
C TYR A 88 13.65 3.21 -14.79
N SER A 89 13.35 3.74 -13.60
CA SER A 89 13.74 5.10 -13.24
C SER A 89 15.26 5.23 -13.08
N HIS A 90 15.93 4.22 -12.50
CA HIS A 90 17.39 4.14 -12.44
C HIS A 90 18.02 4.10 -13.84
N LEU A 91 17.47 3.28 -14.75
CA LEU A 91 17.90 3.20 -16.15
C LEU A 91 17.68 4.53 -16.90
N ALA A 92 16.67 5.31 -16.52
CA ALA A 92 16.37 6.63 -17.06
C ALA A 92 17.17 7.79 -16.42
N LYS A 93 18.20 7.51 -15.58
CA LYS A 93 18.96 8.49 -14.78
C LYS A 93 18.13 9.27 -13.76
N GLY A 94 16.98 8.74 -13.34
CA GLY A 94 16.18 9.30 -12.26
C GLY A 94 16.84 9.09 -10.89
N ASP A 95 16.49 9.95 -9.93
CA ASP A 95 16.97 9.82 -8.55
C ASP A 95 16.39 8.55 -7.91
N VAL A 96 17.26 7.55 -7.76
CA VAL A 96 16.93 6.23 -7.20
C VAL A 96 16.40 6.38 -5.77
N ALA A 97 16.96 7.31 -5.01
CA ALA A 97 16.59 7.49 -3.62
C ALA A 97 15.24 8.19 -3.48
N LEU A 98 14.92 9.12 -4.39
CA LEU A 98 13.56 9.67 -4.51
C LEU A 98 12.55 8.57 -4.83
N ASN A 99 12.89 7.62 -5.71
CA ASN A 99 11.95 6.56 -6.07
C ASN A 99 11.75 5.55 -4.94
N VAL A 100 12.81 5.18 -4.22
CA VAL A 100 12.70 4.37 -2.99
C VAL A 100 11.79 5.06 -1.97
N THR A 101 11.96 6.37 -1.76
CA THR A 101 11.06 7.16 -0.91
C THR A 101 9.61 7.15 -1.41
N LEU A 102 9.38 7.36 -2.70
CA LEU A 102 8.06 7.30 -3.31
C LEU A 102 7.41 5.92 -3.11
N THR A 103 8.14 4.83 -3.33
CA THR A 103 7.65 3.46 -3.10
C THR A 103 7.31 3.24 -1.62
N ALA A 104 8.17 3.67 -0.69
CA ALA A 104 7.94 3.52 0.74
C ALA A 104 6.68 4.28 1.20
N VAL A 105 6.57 5.55 0.80
CA VAL A 105 5.44 6.42 1.14
C VAL A 105 4.16 5.93 0.47
N ASN A 106 4.22 5.56 -0.81
CA ASN A 106 3.07 5.00 -1.51
C ASN A 106 2.64 3.67 -0.88
N SER A 107 3.56 2.81 -0.45
CA SER A 107 3.23 1.56 0.22
C SER A 107 2.43 1.81 1.51
N VAL A 108 2.84 2.80 2.31
CA VAL A 108 2.09 3.20 3.50
C VAL A 108 0.73 3.79 3.15
N LEU A 109 0.67 4.71 2.18
CA LEU A 109 -0.59 5.32 1.74
C LEU A 109 -1.55 4.30 1.11
N THR A 110 -1.01 3.26 0.47
CA THR A 110 -1.77 2.15 -0.10
C THR A 110 -2.49 1.34 0.97
N LEU A 111 -1.93 1.22 2.19
CA LEU A 111 -2.62 0.61 3.33
C LEU A 111 -3.98 1.27 3.61
N PHE A 112 -4.10 2.57 3.32
CA PHE A 112 -5.33 3.33 3.47
C PHE A 112 -6.18 3.35 2.21
N THR A 113 -5.55 3.55 1.06
CA THR A 113 -6.27 3.77 -0.19
C THR A 113 -6.73 2.48 -0.87
N LEU A 114 -5.98 1.38 -0.76
CA LEU A 114 -6.35 0.08 -1.33
C LEU A 114 -7.72 -0.42 -0.84
N PRO A 115 -7.98 -0.53 0.48
CA PRO A 115 -9.29 -0.98 0.93
C PRO A 115 -10.40 -0.04 0.47
N LEU A 116 -10.17 1.27 0.42
CA LEU A 116 -11.16 2.24 -0.05
C LEU A 116 -11.47 2.06 -1.54
N ILE A 117 -10.45 1.98 -2.39
CA ILE A 117 -10.61 1.84 -3.85
C ILE A 117 -11.25 0.49 -4.20
N VAL A 118 -10.84 -0.60 -3.52
CA VAL A 118 -11.40 -1.93 -3.77
C VAL A 118 -12.86 -1.99 -3.31
N ASN A 119 -13.21 -1.48 -2.13
CA ASN A 119 -14.61 -1.44 -1.68
C ASN A 119 -15.47 -0.60 -2.61
N PHE A 120 -14.98 0.57 -3.04
CA PHE A 120 -15.66 1.40 -4.03
C PHE A 120 -15.87 0.67 -5.36
N SER A 121 -14.85 -0.06 -5.83
CA SER A 121 -14.93 -0.81 -7.10
C SER A 121 -15.92 -1.97 -7.02
N ILE A 122 -15.97 -2.68 -5.89
CA ILE A 122 -16.95 -3.74 -5.65
C ILE A 122 -18.37 -3.15 -5.65
N ASP A 123 -18.59 -2.06 -4.91
CA ASP A 123 -19.88 -1.39 -4.85
C ASP A 123 -20.35 -0.90 -6.23
N TYR A 124 -19.45 -0.30 -7.00
CA TYR A 124 -19.76 0.25 -8.32
C TYR A 124 -19.98 -0.84 -9.39
N PHE A 125 -19.07 -1.82 -9.50
CA PHE A 125 -19.09 -2.79 -10.60
C PHE A 125 -19.87 -4.06 -10.28
N MET A 126 -19.85 -4.53 -9.03
CA MET A 126 -20.38 -5.85 -8.72
C MET A 126 -21.84 -5.87 -8.30
N GLN A 127 -22.48 -4.71 -8.00
CA GLN A 127 -23.92 -4.50 -7.67
C GLN A 127 -24.76 -5.78 -7.51
N SER A 128 -24.32 -6.67 -6.63
CA SER A 128 -25.06 -7.86 -6.27
C SER A 128 -26.09 -7.34 -5.29
N GLY A 129 -27.39 -7.45 -5.61
CA GLY A 129 -28.54 -6.78 -4.97
C GLY A 129 -28.75 -6.95 -3.45
N GLN A 130 -27.71 -7.23 -2.68
CA GLN A 130 -27.60 -6.84 -1.30
C GLN A 130 -26.82 -5.53 -1.26
N LEU A 131 -27.50 -4.43 -0.91
CA LEU A 131 -26.85 -3.29 -0.29
C LEU A 131 -25.92 -3.87 0.79
N VAL A 132 -24.62 -3.92 0.54
CA VAL A 132 -23.63 -4.12 1.59
C VAL A 132 -23.42 -2.70 2.10
N PRO A 133 -24.21 -2.23 3.10
CA PRO A 133 -23.98 -0.91 3.66
C PRO A 133 -22.51 -0.86 4.03
N MET A 134 -21.82 0.20 3.60
CA MET A 134 -20.40 0.40 3.85
C MET A 134 -20.17 0.20 5.36
N GLN A 135 -19.76 -1.01 5.75
CA GLN A 135 -19.70 -1.36 7.15
C GLN A 135 -18.45 -0.65 7.65
N PHE A 136 -18.63 0.54 8.23
CA PHE A 136 -17.53 1.31 8.82
C PHE A 136 -16.69 0.42 9.75
N LYS A 137 -17.35 -0.52 10.43
CA LYS A 137 -16.71 -1.58 11.23
C LYS A 137 -15.72 -2.44 10.43
N LYS A 138 -16.04 -2.86 9.20
CA LYS A 138 -15.13 -3.62 8.33
C LYS A 138 -13.97 -2.80 7.84
N ILE A 139 -14.21 -1.53 7.52
CA ILE A 139 -13.14 -0.59 7.17
C ILE A 139 -12.16 -0.47 8.35
N VAL A 140 -12.66 -0.19 9.55
CA VAL A 140 -11.85 -0.09 10.78
C VAL A 140 -11.12 -1.39 11.10
N GLU A 141 -11.75 -2.56 10.90
CA GLU A 141 -11.14 -3.88 11.11
C GLU A 141 -9.95 -4.10 10.17
N VAL A 142 -10.11 -3.76 8.88
CA VAL A 142 -9.02 -3.82 7.89
C VAL A 142 -7.93 -2.81 8.21
N PHE A 143 -8.28 -1.61 8.67
CA PHE A 143 -7.29 -0.64 9.14
C PHE A 143 -6.48 -1.17 10.32
N ALA A 144 -7.15 -1.75 11.31
CA ALA A 144 -6.49 -2.30 12.49
C ALA A 144 -5.54 -3.45 12.13
N ILE A 145 -5.98 -4.38 11.28
CA ILE A 145 -5.16 -5.55 10.92
C ILE A 145 -3.92 -5.18 10.10
N VAL A 146 -3.94 -4.03 9.43
CA VAL A 146 -2.83 -3.54 8.61
C VAL A 146 -1.93 -2.59 9.38
N LEU A 147 -2.49 -1.60 10.07
CA LEU A 147 -1.71 -0.57 10.77
C LEU A 147 -0.99 -1.10 12.00
N VAL A 148 -1.60 -2.02 12.74
CA VAL A 148 -0.99 -2.57 13.97
C VAL A 148 0.31 -3.31 13.66
N PRO A 149 0.37 -4.29 12.73
CA PRO A 149 1.62 -4.97 12.40
C PRO A 149 2.67 -4.06 11.78
N VAL A 150 2.27 -3.13 10.90
CA VAL A 150 3.19 -2.16 10.27
C VAL A 150 3.83 -1.27 11.34
N GLY A 151 3.02 -0.71 12.24
CA GLY A 151 3.50 0.13 13.34
C GLY A 151 4.48 -0.62 14.26
N ILE A 152 4.16 -1.88 14.60
CA ILE A 152 5.07 -2.75 15.35
C ILE A 152 6.39 -2.95 14.60
N GLY A 153 6.34 -3.27 13.30
CA GLY A 153 7.52 -3.45 12.46
C GLY A 153 8.40 -2.20 12.43
N MET A 154 7.80 -1.02 12.25
CA MET A 154 8.54 0.26 12.26
C MET A 154 9.19 0.56 13.61
N VAL A 155 8.51 0.28 14.72
CA VAL A 155 9.07 0.45 16.08
C VAL A 155 10.25 -0.49 16.30
N ILE A 156 10.14 -1.75 15.88
CA ILE A 156 11.24 -2.72 15.96
C ILE A 156 12.45 -2.22 15.18
N VAL A 157 12.26 -1.79 13.92
CA VAL A 157 13.34 -1.20 13.10
C VAL A 157 13.97 0.00 13.78
N LEU A 158 13.16 0.89 14.33
CA LEU A 158 13.65 2.07 15.03
C LEU A 158 14.54 1.70 16.22
N ILE A 159 14.11 0.74 17.05
CA ILE A 159 14.89 0.26 18.19
C ILE A 159 16.20 -0.37 17.70
N LEU A 160 16.16 -1.21 16.66
CA LEU A 160 17.35 -1.85 16.09
C LEU A 160 18.34 -0.81 15.54
N ILE A 161 17.86 0.24 14.86
CA ILE A 161 18.71 1.34 14.36
C ILE A 161 19.35 2.10 15.53
N LEU A 162 18.58 2.41 16.58
CA LEU A 162 19.10 3.12 17.76
C LEU A 162 20.17 2.30 18.50
N GLN A 163 20.01 0.98 18.58
CA GLN A 163 21.02 0.07 19.15
C GLN A 163 22.27 -0.04 18.27
N ARG A 164 22.11 0.10 16.94
CA ARG A 164 23.22 -0.03 15.99
C ARG A 164 24.08 1.22 15.87
N LYS A 165 23.63 2.39 16.36
CA LYS A 165 24.43 3.62 16.37
C LYS A 165 25.60 3.42 17.34
N PRO A 166 26.84 3.20 16.85
CA PRO A 166 27.94 2.90 17.75
C PRO A 166 28.19 4.13 18.64
N ASN A 167 28.42 3.84 19.91
CA ASN A 167 28.91 4.77 20.92
C ASN A 167 30.29 5.29 20.49
N ASN A 168 30.36 6.21 19.52
CA ASN A 168 31.54 6.99 19.21
C ASN A 168 31.69 8.07 20.30
N LYS A 169 31.93 7.62 21.53
CA LYS A 169 32.65 8.41 22.51
C LYS A 169 34.12 8.05 22.34
N PHE A 170 34.86 9.05 21.86
CA PHE A 170 36.30 9.24 21.99
C PHE A 170 36.99 8.29 22.98
N SER A 171 37.96 7.54 22.47
CA SER A 171 39.17 7.11 23.17
C SER A 171 40.32 7.12 22.18
#